data_AF-A0A7K7IZW9-F1
#
_entry.id   AF-A0A7K7IZW9-F1
#
_cell.length_a   1.000
_cell.length_b   1.000
_cell.length_c   1.000
_cell.angle_alpha   90.00
_cell.angle_beta   90.00
_cell.angle_gamma   90.00
#
_symmetry.space_group_name_H-M   'P 1'
#
loop_
_entity.id
_entity.type
_entity.pdbx_description
1 polymer ?
#
loop_
_entity_poly.entity_id
_entity_poly.type
_entity_poly.pdbx_seq_one_letter_code
_entity_poly.pdbx_strand_id
1 'polypeptide(L)' 'GRRAVLSLVRRSRHRQVPLRELQGLRAPPGAALGVPFLLHDLLGEGRLLRVPSAAGPLLRLAEP' A
#
# COMPACT_ATOMS: atom_id res chain seq x y z
N GLY A 1 7.05 6.33 7.07
CA GLY A 1 7.18 5.59 5.80
C GLY A 1 6.29 4.35 5.76
N ARG A 2 6.86 3.15 5.88
CA ARG A 2 6.17 1.85 5.67
C ARG A 2 5.02 1.57 6.63
N ARG A 3 5.25 1.74 7.94
CA ARG A 3 4.22 1.55 8.98
C ARG A 3 2.96 2.39 8.74
N ALA A 4 3.11 3.60 8.21
CA ALA A 4 1.97 4.47 7.89
C ALA A 4 1.13 3.89 6.75
N VAL A 5 1.77 3.42 5.67
CA VAL A 5 1.11 2.74 4.54
C VAL A 5 0.37 1.50 5.01
N LEU A 6 1.03 0.62 5.78
CA LEU A 6 0.40 -0.59 6.33
C LEU A 6 -0.78 -0.25 7.26
N SER A 7 -0.66 0.80 8.06
CA SER A 7 -1.74 1.25 8.95
C SER A 7 -2.93 1.82 8.17
N LEU A 8 -2.68 2.44 7.02
CA LEU A 8 -3.70 2.92 6.10
C LEU A 8 -4.50 1.76 5.50
N VAL A 9 -3.80 0.76 4.96
CA VAL A 9 -4.45 -0.45 4.43
C VAL A 9 -5.17 -1.23 5.53
N ARG A 10 -4.62 -1.29 6.75
CA ARG A 10 -5.27 -1.96 7.89
C ARG A 10 -6.58 -1.29 8.32
N ARG A 11 -6.67 0.03 8.20
CA ARG A 11 -7.86 0.83 8.56
C ARG A 11 -8.85 0.95 7.42
N SER A 12 -8.50 0.54 6.20
CA SER A 12 -9.42 0.60 5.08
C SER A 12 -10.49 -0.46 5.19
N ARG A 13 -11.63 -0.18 4.56
CA ARG A 13 -12.73 -1.12 4.45
C ARG A 13 -12.23 -2.39 3.75
N HIS A 14 -12.50 -3.56 4.31
CA HIS A 14 -12.07 -4.87 3.78
C HIS A 14 -10.56 -5.10 3.72
N ARG A 15 -9.73 -4.31 4.42
CA ARG A 15 -8.25 -4.40 4.42
C ARG A 15 -7.65 -4.31 3.01
N GLN A 16 -8.33 -3.59 2.12
CA GLN A 16 -7.99 -3.43 0.71
C GLN A 16 -8.05 -1.95 0.34
N VAL A 17 -7.11 -1.49 -0.48
CA VAL A 17 -7.06 -0.10 -0.97
C VAL A 17 -6.69 -0.11 -2.46
N PRO A 18 -7.35 0.69 -3.31
CA PRO A 18 -6.93 0.86 -4.70
C PRO A 18 -5.48 1.38 -4.79
N LEU A 19 -4.68 0.80 -5.69
CA LEU A 19 -3.27 1.18 -5.86
C LEU A 19 -3.12 2.68 -6.16
N ARG A 20 -4.00 3.22 -7.01
CA ARG A 20 -4.02 4.64 -7.40
C ARG A 20 -4.19 5.59 -6.21
N GLU A 21 -4.97 5.20 -5.20
CA GLU A 21 -5.19 6.02 -4.01
C GLU A 21 -3.92 6.13 -3.18
N LEU A 22 -3.17 5.03 -3.05
CA LEU A 22 -1.90 5.03 -2.32
C LEU A 22 -0.79 5.76 -3.08
N GLN A 23 -0.75 5.67 -4.41
CA GLN A 23 0.23 6.38 -5.24
C GLN A 23 0.07 7.90 -5.19
N GLY A 24 -1.15 8.40 -5.00
CA GLY A 24 -1.44 9.83 -4.82
C GLY A 24 -1.14 10.38 -3.42
N LEU A 25 -0.80 9.52 -2.45
CA LEU A 25 -0.52 9.99 -1.10
C LEU A 25 0.83 10.70 -1.04
N ARG A 26 0.83 11.82 -0.30
CA ARG A 26 2.07 12.52 0.03
C ARG A 26 2.96 11.60 0.88
N ALA A 27 4.24 11.56 0.53
CA ALA A 27 5.24 10.79 1.26
C ALA A 27 5.20 11.16 2.76
N PRO A 28 5.17 10.17 3.67
CA PRO A 28 5.29 10.45 5.09
C PRO A 28 6.61 11.19 5.39
N PRO A 29 6.66 12.07 6.40
CA PRO A 29 7.90 12.72 6.83
C PRO A 29 9.01 11.69 7.06
N GLY A 30 10.21 11.97 6.54
CA GLY A 30 11.36 11.06 6.63
C GLY A 30 11.39 9.91 5.62
N ALA A 31 10.46 9.84 4.66
CA ALA A 31 10.55 8.91 3.53
C ALA A 31 11.22 9.59 2.32
N ALA A 32 12.51 9.33 2.11
CA ALA A 32 13.31 9.95 1.04
C ALA A 32 12.80 9.61 -0.38
N LEU A 33 12.22 8.42 -0.58
CA LEU A 33 11.91 7.88 -1.91
C LEU A 33 10.40 7.88 -2.24
N GLY A 34 9.57 8.49 -1.39
CA GLY A 34 8.13 8.62 -1.64
C GLY A 34 7.30 7.36 -1.42
N VAL A 35 5.98 7.46 -1.62
CA VAL A 35 5.05 6.34 -1.43
C VAL A 35 5.21 5.22 -2.48
N PRO A 36 5.42 5.51 -3.78
CA PRO A 36 5.62 4.46 -4.78
C PRO A 36 6.75 3.49 -4.43
N PHE A 37 7.90 4.01 -3.97
CA PHE A 37 9.02 3.17 -3.54
C PHE A 37 8.64 2.27 -2.36
N LEU A 38 7.97 2.83 -1.35
CA LEU A 38 7.53 2.07 -0.18
C LEU A 38 6.54 0.95 -0.55
N LEU A 39 5.70 1.18 -1.57
CA LEU A 39 4.78 0.14 -2.06
C LEU A 39 5.54 -0.99 -2.76
N HIS A 40 6.53 -0.66 -3.59
CA HIS A 40 7.39 -1.68 -4.22
C HIS A 40 8.14 -2.51 -3.18
N ASP A 41 8.70 -1.87 -2.16
CA ASP A 41 9.40 -2.55 -1.05
C ASP A 41 8.46 -3.51 -0.30
N LEU A 42 7.28 -3.04 0.09
CA LEU A 42 6.29 -3.86 0.83
C LEU A 42 5.69 -5.00 -0.01
N LEU A 43 5.58 -4.82 -1.32
CA LEU A 43 5.18 -5.88 -2.25
C LEU A 43 6.29 -6.93 -2.39
N GLY A 44 7.55 -6.50 -2.50
CA GLY A 44 8.71 -7.40 -2.56
C GLY A 44 8.94 -8.19 -1.27
N GLU A 45 8.67 -7.58 -0.11
CA GLU A 45 8.69 -8.23 1.22
C GLU A 45 7.48 -9.16 1.44
N GLY A 46 6.51 -9.19 0.52
CA GLY A 46 5.30 -10.00 0.66
C GLY A 46 4.34 -9.53 1.74
N ARG A 47 4.50 -8.31 2.27
CA ARG A 47 3.61 -7.73 3.29
C ARG A 47 2.33 -7.13 2.70
N LEU A 48 2.38 -6.76 1.42
CA LEU A 48 1.24 -6.39 0.62
C LEU A 48 1.09 -7.36 -0.54
N LEU A 49 -0.15 -7.59 -0.96
CA LEU A 49 -0.51 -8.39 -2.12
C LEU A 49 -1.24 -7.51 -3.12
N ARG A 50 -0.86 -7.61 -4.39
CA ARG A 50 -1.56 -6.98 -5.49
C ARG A 50 -2.68 -7.91 -5.97
N VAL A 51 -3.92 -7.45 -5.87
CA VAL A 51 -5.11 -8.20 -6.26
C VAL A 51 -5.76 -7.54 -7.48
N PRO A 52 -5.96 -8.26 -8.61
CA PRO A 52 -6.66 -7.71 -9.75
C PRO A 52 -8.15 -7.49 -9.41
N SER A 53 -8.73 -6.37 -9.87
CA SER A 53 -10.16 -6.10 -9.77
C SER A 53 -10.66 -5.39 -11.03
N ALA A 54 -11.98 -5.41 -11.25
CA ALA A 54 -12.61 -4.76 -12.40
C ALA A 54 -12.37 -3.24 -12.46
N ALA A 55 -12.13 -2.59 -11.32
CA ALA A 55 -11.85 -1.15 -11.23
C ALA A 55 -10.34 -0.82 -11.26
N GLY A 56 -9.48 -1.82 -11.48
CA GLY A 56 -8.03 -1.70 -11.40
C GLY A 56 -7.41 -2.46 -10.22
N PRO A 57 -6.07 -2.45 -10.08
CA PRO A 57 -5.39 -3.23 -9.04
C PRO A 57 -5.66 -2.68 -7.63
N LEU A 58 -5.93 -3.60 -6.71
CA LEU A 58 -6.04 -3.35 -5.27
C LEU A 58 -4.76 -3.82 -4.56
N LEU A 59 -4.47 -3.19 -3.43
CA LEU A 59 -3.47 -3.63 -2.48
C LEU A 59 -4.16 -4.15 -1.22
N ARG A 60 -3.85 -5.39 -0.86
CA ARG A 60 -4.33 -6.07 0.35
C ARG A 60 -3.16 -6.32 1.29
N LEU A 61 -3.39 -6.30 2.59
CA LEU A 61 -2.41 -6.85 3.53
C LEU A 61 -2.23 -8.36 3.26
N ALA A 62 -0.98 -8.82 3.25
CA ALA A 62 -0.73 -10.23 3.47
C ALA A 62 -1.04 -10.49 4.95
N GLU A 63 -2.03 -11.34 5.21
CA GLU A 63 -2.27 -11.83 6.57
C GLU A 63 -1.12 -12.78 6.94
N PRO A 64 -0.72 -12.86 8.23
CA PRO A 64 0.11 -13.96 8.71
C PRO A 64 -0.58 -15.31 8.51
#